data_AF-K1Q2M6-F1
#
_entry.id   AF-K1Q2M6-F1
#
_cell.length_a   1.000
_cell.length_b   1.000
_cell.length_c   1.000
_cell.angle_alpha   90.00
_cell.angle_beta   90.00
_cell.angle_gamma   90.00
#
_symmetry.space_group_name_H-M   'P 1'
#
loop_
_entity.id
_entity.type
_entity.pdbx_description
1 polymer ?
#
loop_
_entity_poly.entity_id
_entity_poly.type
_entity_poly.pdbx_seq_one_letter_code
_entity_poly.pdbx_strand_id
1 'polypeptide(L)'
;MEQKFNPETARVYHFRYMREYRAICVLWGLLSIIWCILNLVAFVQPQWIGDTPSSPGFGHVGVFQHCYPDNSQGIYVCSGSFTTFDSILNDSFRATTFFVGVSALLMLITVAALLLFFCFKKTFVFYFCGIMELISGES
;
A
#
# COMPACT_ATOMS: atom_id res chain seq x y z
N MET A 1 10.06 -10.96 -45.81
CA MET A 1 10.41 -9.54 -46.03
C MET A 1 11.31 -9.12 -44.89
N GLU A 2 12.62 -9.02 -45.10
CA GLU A 2 13.52 -8.43 -44.10
C GLU A 2 13.25 -6.92 -44.04
N GLN A 3 12.77 -6.46 -42.88
CA GLN A 3 12.50 -5.05 -42.64
C GLN A 3 13.85 -4.32 -42.54
N LYS A 4 14.26 -3.67 -43.63
CA LYS A 4 15.50 -2.86 -43.69
C LYS A 4 15.47 -1.84 -42.55
N PHE A 5 16.33 -2.02 -41.55
CA PHE A 5 16.43 -1.13 -40.40
C PHE A 5 16.90 0.26 -40.88
N ASN A 6 16.00 1.22 -40.89
CA ASN A 6 16.31 2.61 -41.22
C ASN A 6 16.54 3.40 -39.93
N PRO A 7 17.76 3.91 -39.67
CA PRO A 7 18.10 4.61 -38.44
C PRO A 7 17.27 5.89 -38.22
N GLU A 8 16.83 6.54 -39.30
CA GLU A 8 15.94 7.71 -39.25
C GLU A 8 14.58 7.33 -38.65
N THR A 9 14.00 6.22 -39.13
CA THR A 9 12.72 5.73 -38.62
C THR A 9 12.85 5.28 -37.16
N ALA A 10 13.96 4.61 -36.80
CA ALA A 10 14.25 4.18 -35.43
C ALA A 10 14.31 5.37 -34.45
N ARG A 11 14.91 6.51 -34.85
CA ARG A 11 14.92 7.74 -34.04
C ARG A 11 13.54 8.31 -33.78
N VAL A 12 12.69 8.36 -34.81
CA VAL A 12 11.30 8.86 -34.67
C VAL A 12 10.50 7.94 -33.73
N TYR A 13 10.64 6.62 -33.86
CA TYR A 13 10.03 5.66 -32.94
C TYR A 13 10.54 5.85 -31.51
N HIS A 14 11.85 5.99 -31.31
CA HIS A 14 12.45 6.21 -29.99
C HIS A 14 11.95 7.50 -29.33
N PHE A 15 11.80 8.59 -30.09
CA PHE A 15 11.28 9.85 -29.55
C PHE A 15 9.80 9.73 -29.12
N ARG A 16 8.96 9.07 -29.94
CA ARG A 16 7.55 8.80 -29.58
C ARG A 16 7.47 7.90 -28.34
N TYR A 17 8.25 6.83 -28.31
CA TYR A 17 8.34 5.91 -27.18
C TYR A 17 8.76 6.63 -25.90
N MET A 18 9.78 7.49 -25.94
CA MET A 18 10.24 8.26 -24.79
C MET A 18 9.17 9.21 -24.24
N ARG A 19 8.30 9.77 -25.09
CA ARG A 19 7.19 10.63 -24.65
C ARG A 19 6.08 9.82 -23.99
N GLU A 20 5.70 8.70 -24.61
CA GLU A 20 4.66 7.79 -24.09
C GLU A 20 5.11 7.14 -22.78
N TYR A 21 6.36 6.70 -22.69
CA TYR A 21 6.99 6.17 -21.47
C TYR A 21 6.91 7.14 -20.29
N ARG A 22 7.21 8.44 -20.50
CA ARG A 22 7.13 9.45 -19.43
C ARG A 22 5.72 9.61 -18.88
N ALA A 23 4.70 9.52 -19.72
CA ALA A 23 3.31 9.60 -19.29
C ALA A 23 2.93 8.40 -18.40
N ILE A 24 3.37 7.19 -18.77
CA ILE A 24 3.18 5.96 -17.98
C ILE A 24 3.86 6.09 -16.61
N CYS A 25 5.08 6.62 -16.56
CA CYS A 25 5.80 6.85 -15.30
C CYS A 25 5.05 7.80 -14.34
N VAL A 26 4.48 8.88 -14.86
CA VAL A 26 3.70 9.83 -14.05
C VAL A 26 2.41 9.19 -13.53
N LEU A 27 1.71 8.45 -14.39
CA LEU A 27 0.50 7.73 -14.01
C LEU A 27 0.81 6.68 -12.93
N TRP A 28 1.89 5.92 -13.10
CA TRP A 28 2.32 4.93 -12.13
C TRP A 28 2.61 5.57 -10.77
N GLY A 29 3.42 6.64 -10.72
CA GLY A 29 3.69 7.33 -9.45
C GLY A 29 2.44 7.89 -8.76
N LEU A 30 1.46 8.38 -9.52
CA LEU A 30 0.17 8.81 -8.96
C LEU A 30 -0.59 7.64 -8.34
N LEU A 31 -0.69 6.51 -9.05
CA LEU A 31 -1.35 5.31 -8.57
C LEU A 31 -0.66 4.74 -7.32
N SER A 32 0.67 4.74 -7.27
CA SER A 32 1.48 4.35 -6.11
C SER A 32 1.17 5.18 -4.87
N ILE A 33 1.02 6.51 -5.03
CA ILE A 33 0.66 7.42 -3.93
C ILE A 33 -0.74 7.10 -3.42
N ILE A 34 -1.71 6.91 -4.32
CA ILE A 34 -3.09 6.54 -3.95
C ILE A 34 -3.08 5.20 -3.19
N TRP A 35 -2.34 4.21 -3.71
CA TRP A 35 -2.22 2.89 -3.09
C TRP A 35 -1.58 2.94 -1.69
N CYS A 36 -0.58 3.80 -1.50
CA CYS A 36 0.05 4.03 -0.20
C CYS A 36 -0.96 4.58 0.81
N ILE A 37 -1.79 5.57 0.42
CA ILE A 37 -2.82 6.13 1.29
C ILE A 37 -3.84 5.05 1.67
N LEU A 38 -4.31 4.26 0.71
CA LEU A 38 -5.27 3.18 0.97
C LEU A 38 -4.70 2.13 1.94
N ASN A 39 -3.44 1.74 1.78
CA ASN A 39 -2.78 0.80 2.71
C ASN A 39 -2.66 1.38 4.13
N LEU A 40 -2.30 2.65 4.27
CA LEU A 40 -2.24 3.30 5.57
C LEU A 40 -3.60 3.40 6.25
N VAL A 41 -4.63 3.77 5.48
CA VAL A 41 -6.01 3.83 5.97
C VAL A 41 -6.48 2.44 6.41
N ALA A 42 -6.25 1.42 5.59
CA ALA A 42 -6.58 0.04 5.93
C ALA A 42 -5.86 -0.40 7.22
N PHE A 43 -4.57 -0.10 7.38
CA PHE A 43 -3.82 -0.46 8.60
C PHE A 43 -4.38 0.21 9.87
N VAL A 44 -4.77 1.48 9.81
CA VAL A 44 -5.24 2.25 10.97
C VAL A 44 -6.71 1.96 11.30
N GLN A 45 -7.53 1.61 10.31
CA GLN A 45 -8.96 1.42 10.50
C GLN A 45 -9.27 0.25 11.48
N PRO A 46 -10.09 0.49 12.51
CA PRO A 46 -10.50 -0.54 13.48
C PRO A 46 -11.60 -1.49 12.95
N GLN A 47 -11.91 -1.44 11.65
CA GLN A 47 -13.05 -2.14 11.05
C GLN A 47 -12.59 -3.03 9.89
N TRP A 48 -11.87 -4.10 10.23
CA TRP A 48 -11.52 -5.18 9.32
C TRP A 48 -12.60 -6.25 9.29
N ILE A 49 -13.10 -6.60 10.47
CA ILE A 49 -14.24 -7.48 10.65
C ILE A 49 -15.26 -6.72 11.49
N GLY A 50 -16.43 -6.49 10.91
CA GLY A 50 -17.56 -5.85 11.58
C GLY A 50 -18.71 -6.84 11.72
N ASP A 51 -19.41 -6.77 12.84
CA ASP A 51 -20.62 -7.54 13.06
C ASP A 51 -21.88 -6.80 12.57
N THR A 52 -22.95 -7.55 12.30
CA THR A 52 -24.26 -6.98 11.93
C THR A 52 -25.02 -6.47 13.15
N PRO A 53 -25.91 -5.48 13.01
CA PRO A 53 -26.70 -4.94 14.12
C PRO A 53 -27.61 -5.98 14.83
N SER A 54 -27.77 -7.17 14.24
CA SER A 54 -28.51 -8.31 14.78
C SER A 54 -27.69 -9.27 15.66
N SER A 55 -26.36 -9.10 15.77
CA SER A 55 -25.51 -10.00 16.56
C SER A 55 -25.49 -9.61 18.05
N PRO A 56 -25.45 -10.57 19.00
CA PRO A 56 -25.46 -10.30 20.44
C PRO A 56 -24.28 -9.46 20.98
N GLY A 57 -23.31 -9.12 20.14
CA GLY A 57 -22.22 -8.20 20.44
C GLY A 57 -21.71 -7.53 19.17
N PHE A 58 -22.21 -6.33 18.87
CA PHE A 58 -21.77 -5.53 17.72
C PHE A 58 -20.39 -4.91 17.99
N GLY A 59 -19.33 -5.72 17.90
CA GLY A 59 -17.93 -5.28 17.99
C GLY A 59 -17.30 -5.02 16.63
N HIS A 60 -16.28 -4.16 16.61
CA HIS A 60 -15.42 -3.95 15.44
C HIS A 60 -14.02 -4.43 15.76
N VAL A 61 -13.47 -5.26 14.88
CA VAL A 61 -12.12 -5.77 15.00
C VAL A 61 -11.28 -5.17 13.89
N GLY A 62 -10.23 -4.44 14.25
CA GLY A 62 -9.18 -3.98 13.36
C GLY A 62 -7.97 -4.91 13.40
N VAL A 63 -6.89 -4.52 12.73
CA VAL A 63 -5.67 -5.34 12.63
C VAL A 63 -5.04 -5.58 14.00
N PHE A 64 -4.90 -4.50 14.79
CA PHE A 64 -4.22 -4.52 16.09
C PHE A 64 -5.10 -4.05 17.26
N GLN A 65 -6.26 -3.46 16.97
CA GLN A 65 -7.19 -2.89 17.96
C GLN A 65 -8.57 -3.50 17.76
N HIS A 66 -9.28 -3.77 18.86
CA HIS A 66 -10.64 -4.28 18.84
C HIS A 66 -11.51 -3.44 19.77
N CYS A 67 -12.72 -3.13 19.32
CA CYS A 67 -13.65 -2.25 20.01
C CYS A 67 -14.97 -2.97 20.25
N TYR A 68 -15.40 -2.99 21.51
CA TYR A 68 -16.67 -3.57 21.92
C TYR A 68 -17.58 -2.51 22.54
N PRO A 69 -18.91 -2.62 22.38
CA PRO A 69 -19.86 -1.70 22.98
C PRO A 69 -19.94 -1.94 24.49
N ASP A 70 -19.84 -0.87 25.28
CA ASP A 70 -20.13 -0.90 26.71
C ASP A 70 -21.64 -0.69 26.92
N ASN A 71 -22.32 -1.76 27.35
CA ASN A 71 -23.76 -1.77 27.62
C ASN A 71 -24.19 -0.75 28.70
N SER A 72 -23.26 -0.28 29.53
CA SER A 72 -23.55 0.67 30.61
C SER A 72 -23.48 2.13 30.19
N GLN A 73 -22.65 2.44 29.20
CA GLN A 73 -22.28 3.82 28.83
C GLN A 73 -22.68 4.19 27.39
N GLY A 74 -23.06 3.21 26.56
CA GLY A 74 -23.43 3.44 25.16
C GLY A 74 -22.25 3.89 24.28
N ILE A 75 -21.01 3.69 24.74
CA ILE A 75 -19.77 4.02 24.04
C ILE A 75 -19.02 2.74 23.65
N TYR A 76 -18.18 2.83 22.62
CA TYR A 76 -17.26 1.77 22.27
C TYR A 76 -15.98 1.88 23.09
N VAL A 77 -15.60 0.80 23.76
CA VAL A 77 -14.32 0.68 24.46
C VAL A 77 -13.37 -0.12 23.57
N CYS A 78 -12.28 0.53 23.15
CA CYS A 78 -11.26 -0.06 22.30
C CYS A 78 -10.05 -0.50 23.12
N SER A 79 -9.58 -1.72 22.87
CA SER A 79 -8.43 -2.33 23.52
C SER A 79 -7.46 -2.86 22.45
N GLY A 80 -6.16 -2.76 22.74
CA GLY A 80 -5.09 -3.20 21.85
C GLY A 80 -4.19 -2.07 21.37
N SER A 81 -2.91 -2.36 21.21
CA SER A 81 -1.91 -1.44 20.65
C SER A 81 -0.99 -2.17 19.69
N PHE A 82 -0.59 -1.50 18.60
CA PHE A 82 0.37 -2.04 17.64
C PHE A 82 1.77 -2.28 18.26
N THR A 83 2.10 -1.61 19.38
CA THR A 83 3.39 -1.76 20.07
C THR A 83 3.43 -2.96 21.01
N THR A 84 2.26 -3.47 21.41
CA THR A 84 2.14 -4.51 22.43
C THR A 84 1.44 -5.70 21.80
N PHE A 85 2.22 -6.56 21.14
CA PHE A 85 1.71 -7.73 20.42
C PHE A 85 0.88 -8.68 21.31
N ASP A 86 1.14 -8.69 22.62
CA ASP A 86 0.36 -9.50 23.57
C ASP A 86 -1.09 -9.03 23.76
N SER A 87 -1.40 -7.76 23.44
CA SER A 87 -2.74 -7.21 23.50
C SER A 87 -3.63 -7.55 22.29
N ILE A 88 -3.05 -8.19 21.27
CA ILE A 88 -3.74 -8.58 20.04
C ILE A 88 -4.46 -9.93 20.25
N LEU A 89 -5.70 -10.00 19.75
CA LEU A 89 -6.68 -11.04 20.07
C LEU A 89 -6.23 -12.48 19.77
N ASN A 90 -5.57 -12.72 18.63
CA ASN A 90 -5.15 -14.05 18.19
C ASN A 90 -3.87 -13.98 17.34
N ASP A 91 -3.14 -15.08 17.23
CA ASP A 91 -1.89 -15.19 16.49
C ASP A 91 -2.04 -14.87 15.00
N SER A 92 -3.18 -15.22 14.40
CA SER A 92 -3.49 -14.84 13.02
C SER A 92 -3.49 -13.32 12.83
N PHE A 93 -4.13 -12.58 13.74
CA PHE A 93 -4.17 -11.11 13.70
C PHE A 93 -2.81 -10.48 14.05
N ARG A 94 -1.99 -11.13 14.88
CA ARG A 94 -0.60 -10.72 15.11
C ARG A 94 0.20 -10.79 13.81
N ALA A 95 0.09 -11.90 13.08
CA ALA A 95 0.74 -12.05 11.78
C ALA A 95 0.21 -11.04 10.76
N THR A 96 -1.12 -10.83 10.69
CA THR A 96 -1.72 -9.81 9.81
C THR A 96 -1.20 -8.41 10.13
N THR A 97 -1.11 -8.04 11.41
CA THR A 97 -0.55 -6.75 11.84
C THR A 97 0.88 -6.57 11.35
N PHE A 98 1.69 -7.63 11.46
CA PHE A 98 3.07 -7.60 10.99
C PHE A 98 3.15 -7.44 9.47
N PHE A 99 2.48 -8.29 8.69
CA PHE A 99 2.56 -8.25 7.22
C PHE A 99 2.00 -6.95 6.63
N VAL A 100 0.82 -6.52 7.09
CA VAL A 100 0.18 -5.28 6.63
C VAL A 100 1.01 -4.07 7.06
N GLY A 101 1.57 -4.09 8.27
CA GLY A 101 2.47 -3.03 8.75
C GLY A 101 3.76 -2.94 7.92
N VAL A 102 4.39 -4.08 7.61
CA VAL A 102 5.58 -4.13 6.73
C VAL A 102 5.24 -3.64 5.32
N SER A 103 4.10 -4.06 4.76
CA SER A 103 3.62 -3.61 3.44
C SER A 103 3.43 -2.09 3.41
N ALA A 104 2.79 -1.51 4.43
CA ALA A 104 2.62 -0.06 4.56
C ALA A 104 3.97 0.69 4.67
N LEU A 105 4.94 0.15 5.41
CA LEU A 105 6.29 0.71 5.51
C LEU A 105 7.03 0.68 4.16
N LEU A 106 6.95 -0.43 3.43
CA LEU A 106 7.55 -0.54 2.10
C LEU A 106 6.94 0.45 1.11
N MET A 107 5.61 0.64 1.15
CA MET A 107 4.93 1.66 0.34
C MET A 107 5.35 3.08 0.68
N LEU A 108 5.53 3.40 1.97
CA LEU A 108 6.05 4.69 2.40
C LEU A 108 7.48 4.95 1.88
N ILE A 109 8.35 3.94 1.94
CA ILE A 109 9.72 4.03 1.40
C ILE A 109 9.68 4.23 -0.11
N THR A 110 8.79 3.52 -0.81
CA THR A 110 8.61 3.61 -2.26
C THR A 110 8.16 5.02 -2.67
N VAL A 111 7.14 5.57 -2.01
CA VAL A 111 6.66 6.94 -2.27
C VAL A 111 7.75 7.98 -1.93
N ALA A 112 8.48 7.80 -0.83
CA ALA A 112 9.62 8.67 -0.50
C ALA A 112 10.71 8.63 -1.57
N ALA A 113 11.03 7.44 -2.11
CA ALA A 113 11.98 7.27 -3.20
C ALA A 113 11.49 7.91 -4.51
N LEU A 114 10.17 7.86 -4.80
CA LEU A 114 9.53 8.58 -5.91
C LEU A 114 9.63 10.10 -5.77
N LEU A 115 9.62 10.65 -4.55
CA LEU A 115 9.87 12.08 -4.32
C LEU A 115 11.35 12.44 -4.45
N LEU A 116 12.26 11.53 -4.10
CA LEU A 116 13.71 11.69 -4.29
C LEU A 116 14.16 11.60 -5.76
N PHE A 117 13.23 11.31 -6.69
CA PHE A 117 13.45 11.26 -8.13
C PHE A 117 13.92 12.60 -8.74
N PHE A 118 13.71 13.72 -8.03
CA PHE A 118 14.28 15.01 -8.36
C PHE A 118 15.80 15.10 -8.09
N CYS A 119 16.35 14.24 -7.22
CA CYS A 119 17.72 14.30 -6.72
C CYS A 119 18.65 13.17 -7.25
N PHE A 120 18.11 11.99 -7.61
CA PHE A 120 18.92 10.81 -7.97
C PHE A 120 18.66 10.27 -9.40
N LYS A 121 19.53 9.36 -9.88
CA LYS A 121 19.43 8.78 -11.24
C LYS A 121 18.12 7.99 -11.42
N LYS A 122 17.27 8.51 -12.30
CA LYS A 122 15.91 8.08 -12.65
C LYS A 122 15.73 6.56 -12.85
N THR A 123 16.68 5.87 -13.49
CA THR A 123 16.52 4.46 -13.86
C THR A 123 16.58 3.48 -12.68
N PHE A 124 17.44 3.72 -11.69
CA PHE A 124 17.59 2.82 -10.55
C PHE A 124 16.38 2.90 -9.61
N VAL A 125 15.85 4.10 -9.43
CA VAL A 125 14.70 4.35 -8.55
C VAL A 125 13.44 3.66 -9.08
N PHE A 126 13.20 3.66 -10.41
CA PHE A 126 12.06 2.95 -10.99
C PHE A 126 12.13 1.43 -10.77
N TYR A 127 13.30 0.82 -10.98
CA TYR A 127 13.47 -0.62 -10.76
C TYR A 127 13.27 -0.99 -9.29
N PHE A 128 13.88 -0.23 -8.38
CA PHE A 128 13.79 -0.49 -6.95
C PHE A 128 12.36 -0.33 -6.41
N CYS A 129 11.69 0.77 -6.77
CA CYS A 129 10.32 1.03 -6.36
C CYS A 129 9.33 0.02 -6.98
N GLY A 130 9.54 -0.37 -8.25
CA GLY A 130 8.73 -1.41 -8.89
C GLY A 130 8.85 -2.77 -8.20
N ILE A 131 10.05 -3.16 -7.76
CA ILE A 131 10.25 -4.40 -6.99
C ILE A 131 9.58 -4.30 -5.61
N MET A 132 9.70 -3.16 -4.92
CA MET A 132 9.08 -2.95 -3.61
C MET A 132 7.55 -3.01 -3.67
N GLU A 133 6.94 -2.40 -4.68
CA GLU A 133 5.50 -2.47 -4.91
C GLU A 133 5.03 -3.89 -5.24
N LEU A 134 5.80 -4.62 -6.04
CA LEU A 134 5.45 -5.99 -6.42
C LEU A 134 5.47 -6.91 -5.19
N ILE A 135 6.44 -6.75 -4.30
CA ILE A 135 6.49 -7.50 -3.03
C ILE A 135 5.34 -7.09 -2.08
N SER A 136 4.97 -5.80 -2.07
CA SER A 136 3.87 -5.28 -1.24
C SER A 136 2.49 -5.76 -1.69
N GLY A 137 2.29 -6.03 -2.98
CA GLY A 137 1.00 -6.49 -3.52
C GLY A 137 0.72 -7.99 -3.36
N GLU A 138 1.72 -8.80 -3.01
CA GLU A 138 1.60 -10.26 -2.86
C GLU A 138 1.28 -10.68 -1.41
N SER A 139 0.99 -9.73 -0.52
CA SER A 139 0.67 -9.95 0.90
C SER A 139 -0.82 -10.14 1.17
#